data_AF-A0A7H4PML0-F1
#
_entry.id   AF-A0A7H4PML0-F1
#
_cell.length_a   1.000
_cell.length_b   1.000
_cell.length_c   1.000
_cell.angle_alpha   90.00
_cell.angle_beta   90.00
_cell.angle_gamma   90.00
#
_symmetry.space_group_name_H-M   'P 1'
#
loop_
_entity.id
_entity.type
_entity.pdbx_description
1 polymer ?
#
loop_
_entity_poly.entity_id
_entity_poly.type
_entity_poly.pdbx_seq_one_letter_code
_entity_poly.pdbx_strand_id
1 'polypeptide(L)'
;MVRASGHARDTRADHPFVGYGLLPMEVHSEQGCDVISRLKVRINEVYTALNMIDFGLDNLPGGPLMVEGFTYIPHRFALGFSEAPRGDDIHWSMTGDNQKLYRWRCRGGDLRQLADPALYAARQYRLRRAADYRQPRTRATPAPTA
;
A
#
# COMPACT_ATOMS: atom_id res chain seq x y z
N MET A 1 2.04 -2.77 2.41
CA MET A 1 2.96 -3.66 3.17
C MET A 1 2.58 -3.82 4.64
N VAL A 2 2.06 -2.78 5.31
CA VAL A 2 1.68 -2.83 6.74
C VAL A 2 0.61 -3.89 7.06
N ARG A 3 -0.30 -4.15 6.11
CA ARG A 3 -1.36 -5.17 6.21
C ARG A 3 -0.84 -6.61 6.34
N ALA A 4 0.35 -6.90 5.84
CA ALA A 4 0.98 -8.21 5.98
C ALA A 4 1.73 -8.40 7.30
N SER A 5 1.68 -7.40 8.19
CA SER A 5 2.31 -7.41 9.51
C SER A 5 1.30 -7.36 10.66
N GLY A 6 0.05 -7.78 10.41
CA GLY A 6 -1.01 -7.86 11.42
C GLY A 6 -1.80 -6.56 11.64
N HIS A 7 -1.54 -5.53 10.84
CA HIS A 7 -2.24 -4.24 10.94
C HIS A 7 -3.27 -4.08 9.83
N ALA A 8 -4.54 -4.33 10.14
CA ALA A 8 -5.67 -4.10 9.24
C ALA A 8 -5.98 -2.60 9.10
N ARG A 9 -5.10 -1.87 8.41
CA ARG A 9 -5.24 -0.45 8.12
C ARG A 9 -5.44 -0.22 6.62
N ASP A 10 -6.47 0.53 6.26
CA ASP A 10 -6.76 0.90 4.89
C ASP A 10 -7.51 2.24 4.86
N THR A 11 -6.98 3.23 4.15
CA THR A 11 -7.58 4.56 4.14
C THR A 11 -8.98 4.57 3.52
N ARG A 12 -9.33 3.62 2.66
CA ARG A 12 -10.69 3.50 2.08
C ARG A 12 -11.75 3.11 3.10
N ALA A 13 -11.35 2.38 4.16
CA ALA A 13 -12.24 1.98 5.25
C ALA A 13 -12.17 2.96 6.44
N ASP A 14 -10.97 3.38 6.83
CA ASP A 14 -10.75 4.27 7.98
C ASP A 14 -11.18 5.72 7.70
N HIS A 15 -11.01 6.18 6.46
CA HIS A 15 -11.39 7.51 6.01
C HIS A 15 -12.07 7.44 4.63
N PRO A 16 -13.32 6.95 4.56
CA PRO A 16 -13.98 6.71 3.29
C PRO A 16 -14.11 7.99 2.45
N PHE A 17 -13.61 7.94 1.21
CA PHE A 17 -13.67 9.01 0.22
C PHE A 17 -14.37 8.50 -1.04
N VAL A 18 -14.87 9.39 -1.90
CA VAL A 18 -15.39 9.06 -3.25
C VAL A 18 -16.42 7.91 -3.24
N GLY A 19 -17.22 7.80 -2.18
CA GLY A 19 -18.26 6.77 -2.05
C GLY A 19 -17.78 5.36 -1.69
N TYR A 20 -16.50 5.14 -1.34
CA TYR A 20 -16.01 3.83 -0.89
C TYR A 20 -16.78 3.28 0.32
N GLY A 21 -17.36 4.15 1.16
CA GLY A 21 -18.20 3.74 2.29
C GLY A 21 -19.56 3.12 1.90
N LEU A 22 -19.95 3.19 0.63
CA LEU A 22 -21.17 2.56 0.11
C LEU A 22 -20.90 1.19 -0.53
N LEU A 23 -19.63 0.84 -0.73
CA LEU A 23 -19.23 -0.41 -1.38
C LEU A 23 -18.97 -1.51 -0.34
N PRO A 24 -19.29 -2.78 -0.64
CA PRO A 24 -19.01 -3.90 0.25
C PRO A 24 -17.51 -4.25 0.19
N MET A 25 -16.69 -3.47 0.90
CA MET A 25 -15.25 -3.65 0.96
C MET A 25 -14.81 -4.34 2.26
N GLU A 26 -14.05 -5.42 2.14
CA GLU A 26 -13.38 -6.09 3.25
C GLU A 26 -11.89 -5.75 3.29
N VAL A 27 -11.35 -5.45 4.47
CA VAL A 27 -9.92 -5.16 4.67
C VAL A 27 -9.16 -6.43 5.05
N HIS A 28 -8.33 -6.91 4.12
CA HIS A 28 -7.51 -8.10 4.33
C HIS A 28 -6.22 -7.79 5.09
N SER A 29 -5.90 -8.59 6.10
CA SER A 29 -4.62 -8.51 6.82
C SER A 29 -4.07 -9.90 7.13
N GLU A 30 -2.74 -9.99 7.19
CA GLU A 30 -1.99 -11.22 7.46
C GLU A 30 -0.93 -10.93 8.52
N GLN A 31 -0.52 -11.92 9.30
CA GLN A 31 0.43 -11.73 10.42
C GLN A 31 1.85 -12.23 10.13
N GLY A 32 2.08 -12.92 9.01
CA GLY A 32 3.34 -13.62 8.76
C GLY A 32 4.56 -12.74 8.51
N CYS A 33 4.40 -11.44 8.27
CA CYS A 33 5.48 -10.48 8.01
C CYS A 33 6.45 -10.85 6.87
N ASP A 34 6.08 -11.80 6.02
CA ASP A 34 6.92 -12.36 4.96
C ASP A 34 6.39 -12.00 3.56
N VAL A 35 7.12 -12.45 2.53
CA VAL A 35 6.74 -12.17 1.14
C VAL A 35 5.45 -12.90 0.77
N ILE A 36 5.22 -14.09 1.31
CA ILE A 36 4.02 -14.89 1.05
C ILE A 36 2.79 -14.19 1.63
N SER A 37 2.86 -13.67 2.85
CA SER A 37 1.77 -12.89 3.47
C SER A 37 1.44 -11.64 2.64
N ARG A 38 2.45 -10.95 2.09
CA ARG A 38 2.24 -9.81 1.20
C ARG A 38 1.56 -10.21 -0.11
N LEU A 39 1.89 -11.38 -0.64
CA LEU A 39 1.25 -11.92 -1.84
C LEU A 39 -0.21 -12.30 -1.57
N LYS A 40 -0.49 -13.00 -0.45
CA LYS A 40 -1.85 -13.38 -0.05
C LYS A 40 -2.77 -12.18 0.09
N VAL A 41 -2.33 -11.12 0.78
CA VAL A 41 -3.09 -9.87 0.91
C VAL A 41 -3.43 -9.30 -0.47
N ARG A 42 -2.47 -9.25 -1.41
CA ARG A 42 -2.71 -8.74 -2.77
C ARG A 42 -3.69 -9.60 -3.56
N ILE A 43 -3.61 -10.92 -3.45
CA ILE A 43 -4.54 -11.85 -4.11
C ILE A 43 -5.96 -11.59 -3.60
N ASN A 44 -6.14 -11.48 -2.28
CA ASN A 44 -7.45 -11.23 -1.69
C ASN A 44 -7.99 -9.84 -2.06
N GLU A 45 -7.13 -8.82 -2.09
CA GLU A 45 -7.50 -7.47 -2.54
C GLU A 45 -8.00 -7.44 -3.99
N VAL A 46 -7.46 -8.30 -4.88
CA VAL A 46 -7.95 -8.42 -6.27
C VAL A 46 -9.38 -8.98 -6.29
N TYR A 47 -9.66 -10.02 -5.51
CA TYR A 47 -11.01 -10.58 -5.43
C TYR A 47 -12.01 -9.59 -4.84
N THR A 48 -11.64 -8.87 -3.78
CA THR A 48 -12.48 -7.80 -3.23
C THR A 48 -12.73 -6.70 -4.26
N ALA A 49 -11.72 -6.30 -5.02
CA ALA A 49 -11.89 -5.28 -6.06
C ALA A 49 -12.87 -5.72 -7.16
N LEU A 50 -12.82 -6.99 -7.59
CA LEU A 50 -13.79 -7.54 -8.54
C LEU A 50 -15.21 -7.52 -7.97
N ASN A 51 -15.40 -7.96 -6.73
CA ASN A 51 -16.71 -7.93 -6.07
C ASN A 51 -17.27 -6.50 -5.94
N MET A 52 -16.40 -5.52 -5.66
CA MET A 52 -16.79 -4.11 -5.60
C MET A 52 -17.21 -3.56 -6.96
N ILE A 53 -16.53 -3.97 -8.04
CA ILE A 53 -16.90 -3.59 -9.41
C ILE A 53 -18.27 -4.17 -9.77
N ASP A 54 -18.49 -5.45 -9.51
CA ASP A 54 -19.78 -6.11 -9.79
C ASP A 54 -20.92 -5.43 -9.01
N PHE A 55 -20.73 -5.19 -7.70
CA PHE A 55 -21.71 -4.47 -6.88
C PHE A 55 -21.95 -3.05 -7.38
N GLY A 56 -20.90 -2.33 -7.78
CA GLY A 56 -20.99 -0.97 -8.29
C GLY A 56 -21.74 -0.87 -9.62
N LEU A 57 -21.60 -1.87 -10.49
CA LEU A 57 -22.35 -1.94 -11.76
C LEU A 57 -23.85 -2.17 -11.52
N ASP A 58 -24.20 -3.02 -10.55
CA ASP A 58 -25.60 -3.32 -10.23
C ASP A 58 -26.31 -2.17 -9.48
N ASN A 59 -25.56 -1.36 -8.73
CA ASN A 59 -26.10 -0.35 -7.80
C ASN A 59 -25.71 1.09 -8.16
N LEU A 60 -25.41 1.36 -9.44
CA LEU A 60 -24.92 2.68 -9.86
C LEU A 60 -26.00 3.76 -9.70
N PRO A 61 -25.80 4.77 -8.83
CA PRO A 61 -26.76 5.86 -8.72
C PRO A 61 -26.68 6.76 -9.96
N GLY A 62 -27.84 7.19 -10.45
CA GLY A 62 -27.89 8.26 -11.46
C GLY A 62 -27.48 9.60 -10.87
N GLY A 63 -26.96 10.50 -11.70
CA GLY A 63 -26.61 11.86 -11.27
C GLY A 63 -25.70 12.58 -12.25
N PRO A 64 -25.46 13.89 -12.05
CA PRO A 64 -24.48 14.63 -12.81
C PRO A 64 -23.07 14.08 -12.53
N LEU A 65 -22.32 13.79 -13.59
CA LEU A 65 -20.95 13.26 -13.50
C LEU A 65 -19.92 14.33 -13.07
N MET A 66 -20.23 15.60 -13.27
CA MET A 66 -19.35 16.71 -12.99
C MET A 66 -20.13 17.85 -12.37
N VAL A 67 -19.58 18.42 -11.30
CA VAL A 67 -20.06 19.65 -10.68
C VAL A 67 -19.05 20.73 -11.01
N GLU A 68 -19.48 21.74 -11.78
CA GLU A 68 -18.67 22.92 -12.09
C GLU A 68 -18.91 24.02 -11.05
N GLY A 69 -17.98 25.00 -10.98
CA GLY A 69 -18.19 26.22 -10.21
C GLY A 69 -17.84 26.15 -8.71
N PHE A 70 -16.75 25.45 -8.34
CA PHE A 70 -16.27 25.51 -6.97
C PHE A 70 -15.60 26.86 -6.67
N THR A 71 -15.94 27.45 -5.52
CA THR A 71 -15.24 28.63 -5.01
C THR A 71 -14.07 28.16 -4.14
N TYR A 72 -12.86 28.63 -4.42
CA TYR A 72 -11.69 28.35 -3.59
C TYR A 72 -11.28 29.62 -2.83
N ILE A 73 -10.72 29.43 -1.64
CA ILE A 73 -10.17 30.51 -0.84
C ILE A 73 -8.65 30.48 -1.04
N PRO A 74 -8.04 31.55 -1.57
CA PRO A 74 -6.59 31.60 -1.76
C PRO A 74 -5.83 31.40 -0.44
N HIS A 75 -4.60 30.87 -0.55
CA HIS A 75 -3.68 30.63 0.56
C HIS A 75 -4.17 29.65 1.65
N ARG A 76 -5.20 28.87 1.36
CA ARG A 76 -5.58 27.71 2.18
C ARG A 76 -4.91 26.43 1.69
N PHE A 77 -4.54 25.59 2.64
CA PHE A 77 -4.01 24.26 2.34
C PHE A 77 -5.11 23.20 2.44
N ALA A 78 -4.98 22.16 1.63
CA ALA A 78 -5.79 20.96 1.68
C ALA A 78 -4.88 19.73 1.72
N LEU A 79 -5.37 18.68 2.36
CA LEU A 79 -4.75 17.36 2.41
C LEU A 79 -5.71 16.36 1.77
N GLY A 80 -5.26 15.72 0.68
CA GLY A 80 -5.95 14.59 0.06
C GLY A 80 -5.28 13.28 0.45
N PHE A 81 -6.07 12.30 0.84
CA PHE A 81 -5.62 10.94 1.14
C PHE A 81 -6.23 9.98 0.12
N SER A 82 -5.44 9.04 -0.39
CA SER A 82 -5.91 7.98 -1.28
C SER A 82 -5.14 6.70 -0.98
N GLU A 83 -5.81 5.55 -1.01
CA GLU A 83 -5.12 4.25 -0.94
C GLU A 83 -4.73 3.84 -2.37
N ALA A 84 -3.45 3.90 -2.69
CA ALA A 84 -2.93 3.27 -3.91
C ALA A 84 -2.67 1.77 -3.68
N PRO A 85 -2.58 0.94 -4.74
CA PRO A 85 -2.26 -0.48 -4.63
C PRO A 85 -0.94 -0.78 -3.91
N ARG A 86 -0.07 0.22 -3.75
CA ARG A 86 1.23 0.10 -3.07
C ARG A 86 1.23 0.67 -1.64
N GLY A 87 0.18 1.38 -1.22
CA GLY A 87 0.05 1.97 0.11
C GLY A 87 -0.64 3.33 0.09
N ASP A 88 -0.47 4.09 1.17
CA ASP A 88 -1.11 5.38 1.36
C ASP A 88 -0.42 6.50 0.54
N ASP A 89 -1.22 7.15 -0.32
CA ASP A 89 -0.84 8.32 -1.08
C ASP A 89 -1.42 9.58 -0.42
N ILE A 90 -0.56 10.55 -0.15
CA ILE A 90 -0.94 11.80 0.53
C ILE A 90 -0.52 12.98 -0.34
N HIS A 91 -1.49 13.82 -0.66
CA HIS A 91 -1.33 15.02 -1.47
C HIS A 91 -1.55 16.24 -0.58
N TRP A 92 -0.49 17.02 -0.35
CA TRP A 92 -0.61 18.34 0.25
C TRP A 92 -0.58 19.38 -0.85
N SER A 93 -1.63 20.19 -0.94
CA SER A 93 -1.72 21.26 -1.93
C SER A 93 -2.16 22.57 -1.27
N MET A 94 -1.60 23.67 -1.75
CA MET A 94 -2.03 25.01 -1.41
C MET A 94 -2.24 25.80 -2.71
N THR A 95 -3.40 26.43 -2.82
CA THR A 95 -3.75 27.29 -3.97
C THR A 95 -3.35 28.72 -3.67
N GLY A 96 -2.77 29.42 -4.63
CA GLY A 96 -2.44 30.84 -4.56
C GLY A 96 -3.52 31.69 -5.23
N ASP A 97 -3.22 32.97 -5.41
CA ASP A 97 -4.08 33.88 -6.16
C ASP A 97 -4.13 33.51 -7.65
N ASN A 98 -5.30 33.68 -8.28
CA ASN A 98 -5.54 33.46 -9.71
C ASN A 98 -5.58 31.97 -10.17
N GLN A 99 -6.19 31.09 -9.38
CA GLN A 99 -6.37 29.65 -9.67
C GLN A 99 -5.07 28.87 -9.89
N LYS A 100 -3.92 29.47 -9.56
CA LYS A 100 -2.63 28.81 -9.66
C LYS A 100 -2.33 28.05 -8.38
N LEU A 101 -1.72 26.89 -8.54
CA LEU A 101 -1.22 26.12 -7.41
C LEU A 101 0.05 26.79 -6.88
N TYR A 102 0.02 27.21 -5.61
CA TYR A 102 1.17 27.83 -4.94
C TYR A 102 2.25 26.78 -4.67
N ARG A 103 1.85 25.66 -4.07
CA ARG A 103 2.76 24.56 -3.78
C ARG A 103 2.01 23.25 -3.65
N TRP A 104 2.61 22.18 -4.18
CA TRP A 104 2.11 20.83 -4.07
C TRP A 104 3.23 19.90 -3.67
N ARG A 105 2.94 19.00 -2.74
CA ARG A 105 3.84 17.94 -2.29
C ARG A 105 3.06 16.65 -2.28
N CYS A 106 3.51 15.73 -3.11
CA CYS A 106 3.06 14.34 -3.06
C CYS A 106 3.96 13.52 -2.17
N ARG A 107 3.34 12.59 -1.46
CA ARG A 107 3.99 11.44 -0.88
C ARG A 107 3.27 10.21 -1.41
N GLY A 108 3.92 9.47 -2.30
CA GLY A 108 3.43 8.18 -2.75
C GLY A 108 3.82 7.07 -1.78
N GLY A 109 3.03 6.00 -1.73
CA GLY A 109 3.28 4.82 -0.88
C GLY A 109 4.64 4.15 -1.13
N ASP A 110 5.17 4.24 -2.36
CA ASP A 110 6.49 3.69 -2.72
C ASP A 110 7.66 4.40 -2.04
N LEU A 111 7.55 5.71 -1.81
CA LEU A 111 8.63 6.50 -1.22
C LEU A 111 8.94 6.03 0.22
N ARG A 112 7.93 5.55 0.95
CA ARG A 112 8.12 4.95 2.29
C ARG A 112 8.72 3.54 2.24
N GLN A 113 8.44 2.76 1.19
CA GLN A 113 8.98 1.40 1.06
C GLN A 113 10.46 1.40 0.66
N LEU A 114 10.90 2.37 -0.13
CA LEU A 114 12.26 2.41 -0.66
C LEU A 114 13.29 3.08 0.28
N ALA A 115 12.87 4.05 1.09
CA ALA A 115 13.81 4.92 1.80
C ALA A 115 14.60 4.25 2.95
N ASP A 116 14.08 3.19 3.57
CA ASP A 116 14.71 2.59 4.78
C ASP A 116 14.55 1.05 4.85
N PRO A 117 13.36 0.47 4.61
CA PRO A 117 13.15 -0.97 4.77
C PRO A 117 13.90 -1.83 3.76
N ALA A 118 14.07 -1.35 2.52
CA ALA A 118 14.78 -2.07 1.46
C ALA A 118 16.28 -2.21 1.76
N LEU A 119 16.92 -1.15 2.27
CA LEU A 119 18.31 -1.17 2.73
C LEU A 119 18.49 -2.13 3.92
N TYR A 120 17.55 -2.09 4.88
CA TYR A 120 17.59 -2.95 6.05
C TYR A 120 17.41 -4.44 5.69
N ALA A 121 16.42 -4.77 4.84
CA ALA A 121 16.17 -6.13 4.37
C ALA A 121 17.34 -6.69 3.54
N ALA A 122 17.90 -5.88 2.63
CA ALA A 122 19.08 -6.28 1.84
C ALA A 122 20.31 -6.54 2.73
N ARG A 123 20.50 -5.71 3.77
CA ARG A 123 21.58 -5.89 4.75
C ARG A 123 21.41 -7.18 5.55
N GLN A 124 20.21 -7.48 6.02
CA GLN A 124 19.94 -8.72 6.75
C GLN A 124 20.11 -9.97 5.89
N TYR A 125 19.65 -9.93 4.63
CA TYR A 125 19.83 -11.04 3.70
C TYR A 125 21.31 -11.30 3.39
N ARG A 126 22.11 -10.24 3.20
CA ARG A 126 23.57 -10.33 3.02
C ARG A 126 24.26 -10.92 4.26
N LEU A 127 23.84 -10.55 5.46
CA LEU A 127 24.38 -11.09 6.71
C LEU A 127 24.00 -12.57 6.92
N ARG A 128 22.78 -12.97 6.59
CA ARG A 128 22.34 -14.37 6.63
C ARG A 128 23.17 -15.25 5.69
N ARG A 129 23.36 -14.83 4.44
CA ARG A 129 24.25 -15.55 3.50
C ARG A 129 25.69 -15.64 4.03
N ALA A 130 26.21 -14.57 4.62
CA ALA A 130 27.56 -14.59 5.19
C ALA A 130 27.69 -15.56 6.39
N ALA A 131 26.61 -15.75 7.16
CA ALA A 131 26.56 -16.72 8.25
C ALA A 131 26.46 -18.17 7.74
N ASP A 132 25.65 -18.41 6.70
CA ASP A 132 25.52 -19.74 6.07
C ASP A 132 26.84 -20.21 5.42
N TYR A 133 27.65 -19.28 4.89
CA TYR A 133 28.99 -19.59 4.38
C TYR A 133 30.04 -19.90 5.47
N ARG A 134 29.78 -19.58 6.74
CA ARG A 134 30.71 -19.82 7.86
C ARG A 134 30.51 -21.15 8.56
N GLN A 135 29.48 -21.93 8.25
CA GLN A 135 29.33 -23.26 8.82
C GLN A 135 30.40 -24.20 8.24
N PRO A 136 31.26 -24.84 9.06
CA PRO A 136 32.23 -25.78 8.55
C PRO A 136 31.48 -26.97 7.94
N ARG A 137 31.73 -27.24 6.65
CA ARG A 137 31.24 -28.46 6.00
C ARG A 137 31.76 -29.65 6.82
N THR A 138 30.86 -30.38 7.47
CA THR A 138 31.19 -31.67 8.09
C THR A 138 31.79 -32.57 7.02
N ARG A 139 33.09 -32.85 7.15
CA ARG A 139 33.82 -33.75 6.25
C ARG A 139 33.19 -35.14 6.40
N ALA A 140 32.55 -35.65 5.36
CA ALA A 140 32.03 -37.01 5.35
C ALA A 140 33.21 -37.99 5.50
N THR A 141 33.18 -38.81 6.55
CA THR A 141 34.13 -39.91 6.76
C THR A 141 33.83 -41.00 5.72
N PRO A 142 34.82 -41.52 4.98
CA PRO A 142 34.58 -42.59 4.01
C PRO A 142 34.17 -43.88 4.74
N ALA A 143 33.16 -44.56 4.21
CA ALA A 143 32.65 -45.82 4.73
C ALA A 143 33.72 -46.94 4.62
N PRO A 144 33.82 -47.85 5.61
CA PRO A 144 34.77 -48.94 5.55
C PRO A 144 34.35 -49.93 4.45
N THR A 145 35.26 -50.18 3.51
CA THR A 145 35.16 -51.26 2.52
C THR A 145 35.27 -52.61 3.22
N ALA A 146 34.31 -53.49 2.96
CA ALA A 146 34.30 -54.90 3.37
C ALA A 146 35.28 -55.74 2.53
#